data_AF-A0A964U8R1-F1
#
_entry.id   AF-A0A964U8R1-F1
#
_cell.length_a   1.000
_cell.length_b   1.000
_cell.length_c   1.000
_cell.angle_alpha   90.00
_cell.angle_beta   90.00
_cell.angle_gamma   90.00
#
_symmetry.space_group_name_H-M   'P 1'
#
loop_
_entity.id
_entity.type
_entity.pdbx_description
1 polymer ?
#
loop_
_entity_poly.entity_id
_entity_poly.type
_entity_poly.pdbx_seq_one_letter_code
_entity_poly.pdbx_strand_id
1 'polypeptide(L)' 'MDFETRLQQVADKLTVALDQLIPPAAGPEADLMRAMRHAALANGKRMRPFYVIETGRMFDAPEQSLLRVAAALE' A
#
# COMPACT_ATOMS: atom_id res chain seq x y z
N MET A 1 -2.61 -13.11 -17.58
CA MET A 1 -1.66 -12.67 -16.56
C MET A 1 -1.77 -13.67 -15.41
N ASP A 2 -0.67 -14.24 -14.96
CA ASP A 2 -0.69 -15.16 -13.81
C ASP A 2 -0.88 -14.41 -12.49
N PHE A 3 -1.16 -15.18 -11.43
CA PHE A 3 -1.39 -14.65 -10.09
C PHE A 3 -0.18 -13.87 -9.56
N GLU A 4 1.03 -14.38 -9.76
CA GLU A 4 2.27 -13.78 -9.24
C GLU A 4 2.53 -12.41 -9.84
N THR A 5 2.36 -12.28 -11.16
CA THR A 5 2.48 -11.00 -11.87
C THR A 5 1.45 -10.00 -11.34
N ARG A 6 0.21 -10.45 -11.12
CA ARG A 6 -0.85 -9.57 -10.63
C ARG A 6 -0.61 -9.12 -9.18
N LEU A 7 -0.12 -10.03 -8.34
CA LEU A 7 0.26 -9.74 -6.96
C LEU A 7 1.38 -8.69 -6.93
N GLN A 8 2.41 -8.85 -7.76
CA GLN A 8 3.50 -7.89 -7.84
C GLN A 8 3.01 -6.50 -8.29
N GLN A 9 2.15 -6.43 -9.31
CA GLN A 9 1.58 -5.16 -9.76
C GLN A 9 0.80 -4.42 -8.67
N VAL A 10 0.04 -5.16 -7.85
CA VAL A 10 -0.66 -4.57 -6.71
C VAL A 10 0.33 -4.09 -5.66
N ALA A 11 1.37 -4.87 -5.35
CA ALA A 11 2.40 -4.48 -4.39
C ALA A 11 3.13 -3.19 -4.83
N ASP A 12 3.45 -3.05 -6.11
CA ASP A 12 4.11 -1.87 -6.66
C ASP A 12 3.21 -0.62 -6.55
N LYS A 13 1.94 -0.74 -6.96
CA LYS A 13 0.96 0.36 -6.86
C LYS A 13 0.74 0.78 -5.41
N LEU A 14 0.66 -0.19 -4.49
CA LEU A 14 0.52 0.10 -3.06
C LEU A 14 1.75 0.79 -2.50
N THR A 15 2.95 0.37 -2.89
CA THR A 15 4.20 0.99 -2.42
C THR A 15 4.25 2.45 -2.81
N VAL A 16 3.88 2.78 -4.06
CA VAL A 16 3.77 4.18 -4.50
C VAL A 16 2.70 4.94 -3.69
N ALA A 17 1.54 4.33 -3.45
CA ALA A 17 0.49 4.96 -2.65
C ALA A 17 0.93 5.23 -1.20
N LEU A 18 1.58 4.27 -0.54
CA LEU A 18 2.12 4.42 0.81
C LEU A 18 3.19 5.51 0.87
N ASP A 19 4.09 5.55 -0.12
CA ASP A 19 5.16 6.56 -0.19
C ASP A 19 4.59 7.99 -0.29
N GLN A 20 3.49 8.16 -1.03
CA GLN A 20 2.76 9.42 -1.17
C GLN A 20 1.91 9.77 0.06
N LEU A 21 1.30 8.78 0.73
CA LEU A 21 0.38 9.00 1.85
C LEU A 21 1.10 9.19 3.18
N ILE A 22 2.23 8.52 3.38
CA ILE A 22 3.04 8.68 4.59
C ILE A 22 3.87 9.96 4.42
N PRO A 23 3.85 10.90 5.37
CA PRO A 23 4.69 12.09 5.28
C PRO A 23 6.19 11.76 5.39
N PRO A 24 7.08 12.61 4.86
CA PRO A 24 8.49 12.56 5.22
C PRO A 24 8.68 12.85 6.71
N ALA A 25 9.73 12.27 7.30
CA ALA A 25 10.08 12.49 8.70
C ALA A 25 10.55 13.92 8.95
N ALA A 26 9.99 14.60 9.96
CA ALA A 26 10.32 15.97 10.32
C ALA A 26 10.05 16.24 11.80
N GLY A 27 10.62 17.31 12.35
CA GLY A 27 10.37 17.74 13.72
C GLY A 27 11.06 16.90 14.81
N PRO A 28 10.68 17.09 16.08
CA PRO A 28 11.29 16.41 17.22
C PRO A 28 11.17 14.88 17.19
N GLU A 29 10.11 14.35 16.57
CA GLU A 29 9.82 12.92 16.47
C GLU A 29 10.34 12.27 15.17
N ALA A 30 11.21 12.95 14.42
CA ALA A 30 11.66 12.51 13.10
C ALA A 30 12.25 11.08 13.08
N ASP A 31 12.92 10.65 14.15
CA ASP A 31 13.48 9.29 14.23
C ASP A 31 12.39 8.21 14.32
N LEU A 32 11.34 8.45 15.12
CA LEU A 32 10.18 7.56 15.19
C LEU A 32 9.44 7.54 13.83
N MET A 33 9.21 8.71 13.24
CA MET A 33 8.55 8.81 11.93
C MET A 33 9.33 8.06 10.85
N ARG A 34 10.67 8.15 10.85
CA ARG A 34 11.53 7.41 9.92
C ARG A 34 11.41 5.91 10.12
N ALA A 35 11.38 5.44 11.37
CA ALA A 35 11.19 4.03 11.70
C ALA A 35 9.81 3.51 11.23
N MET A 36 8.74 4.27 11.46
CA MET A 36 7.39 3.93 10.99
C MET A 36 7.33 3.88 9.46
N ARG A 37 7.88 4.90 8.78
CA ARG A 37 7.93 4.95 7.31
C ARG A 37 8.72 3.76 6.76
N HIS A 38 9.86 3.44 7.35
CA HIS A 38 10.65 2.27 6.98
C HIS A 38 9.86 0.97 7.14
N ALA A 39 9.16 0.79 8.28
CA ALA A 39 8.36 -0.40 8.52
C ALA A 39 7.18 -0.55 7.54
N ALA A 40 6.49 0.54 7.21
CA ALA A 40 5.35 0.52 6.28
C ALA A 40 5.78 0.24 4.82
N LEU A 41 6.89 0.84 4.39
CA LEU A 41 7.44 0.65 3.04
C LEU A 41 8.27 -0.62 2.88
N ALA A 42 8.60 -1.31 3.98
CA ALA A 42 9.33 -2.58 3.93
C ALA A 42 8.57 -3.62 3.09
N ASN A 43 9.32 -4.43 2.34
CA ASN A 43 8.72 -5.45 1.49
C ASN A 43 7.99 -6.51 2.33
N GLY A 44 6.74 -6.77 1.95
CA GLY A 44 5.92 -7.87 2.45
C GLY A 44 5.25 -8.59 1.29
N LYS A 45 4.54 -9.69 1.57
CA LYS A 45 3.78 -10.42 0.55
C LYS A 45 2.59 -9.64 -0.02
N ARG A 46 2.19 -8.53 0.64
CA ARG A 46 1.09 -7.62 0.25
C ARG A 46 -0.22 -8.37 -0.09
N MET A 47 -0.52 -9.45 0.64
CA MET A 47 -1.72 -10.26 0.42
C MET A 47 -3.00 -9.52 0.82
N ARG A 48 -3.00 -8.79 1.94
CA ARG A 48 -4.15 -8.00 2.40
C ARG A 48 -4.58 -6.94 1.38
N PRO A 49 -3.68 -6.05 0.91
CA PRO A 49 -4.02 -5.06 -0.10
C PRO A 49 -4.41 -5.69 -1.45
N PHE A 50 -3.83 -6.84 -1.82
CA PHE A 50 -4.26 -7.62 -2.98
C PHE A 50 -5.74 -8.03 -2.89
N TYR A 51 -6.17 -8.62 -1.77
CA TYR A 51 -7.56 -9.02 -1.60
C TYR A 51 -8.52 -7.83 -1.63
N VAL A 52 -8.16 -6.70 -1.01
CA VAL A 52 -8.98 -5.48 -1.04
C VAL A 52 -9.19 -5.01 -2.49
N ILE A 53 -8.11 -4.90 -3.26
CA ILE A 53 -8.16 -4.37 -4.63
C ILE A 53 -8.88 -5.33 -5.57
N GLU A 54 -8.56 -6.63 -5.55
CA GLU A 54 -9.21 -7.58 -6.45
C GLU A 54 -10.69 -7.77 -6.10
N THR A 55 -11.05 -7.80 -4.81
CA THR A 55 -12.47 -7.88 -4.41
C THR A 55 -13.21 -6.62 -4.83
N GLY A 56 -12.66 -5.43 -4.59
CA GLY A 56 -13.30 -4.17 -4.99
C GLY A 56 -13.49 -4.05 -6.50
N ARG A 57 -12.53 -4.55 -7.30
CA ARG A 57 -12.65 -4.62 -8.76
C ARG A 57 -13.82 -5.50 -9.21
N MET A 58 -14.16 -6.57 -8.49
CA MET A 58 -15.34 -7.40 -8.80
C MET A 58 -16.66 -6.64 -8.66
N PHE A 59 -16.67 -5.52 -7.93
CA PHE A 59 -17.83 -4.65 -7.71
C PHE A 59 -17.67 -3.28 -8.40
N ASP A 60 -16.79 -3.17 -9.39
CA ASP A 60 -16.53 -1.94 -10.15
C ASP A 60 -16.17 -0.72 -9.27
N ALA A 61 -15.56 -0.97 -8.09
CA ALA A 61 -15.17 0.11 -7.20
C ALA A 61 -13.99 0.93 -7.76
N PRO A 62 -13.96 2.27 -7.55
CA PRO A 62 -12.90 3.12 -8.09
C PRO A 62 -11.50 2.74 -7.56
N GLU A 63 -10.54 2.59 -8.48
CA GLU A 63 -9.17 2.15 -8.13
C GLU A 63 -8.51 3.06 -7.09
N GLN A 64 -8.69 4.38 -7.17
CA GLN A 64 -8.14 5.33 -6.20
C GLN A 64 -8.66 5.10 -4.78
N SER A 65 -9.95 4.82 -4.64
CA SER A 65 -10.57 4.50 -3.35
C SER A 65 -10.03 3.18 -2.81
N LEU A 66 -9.89 2.16 -3.67
CA LEU A 66 -9.35 0.86 -3.31
C LEU A 66 -7.89 0.96 -2.85
N LEU A 67 -7.05 1.73 -3.54
CA LEU A 67 -5.66 1.96 -3.14
C LEU A 67 -5.57 2.63 -1.77
N ARG A 68 -6.46 3.59 -1.49
CA ARG A 68 -6.49 4.30 -0.21
C ARG A 68 -6.93 3.39 0.95
N VAL A 69 -7.92 2.53 0.72
CA VAL A 69 -8.36 1.51 1.70
C VAL A 69 -7.29 0.44 1.90
N ALA A 70 -6.68 -0.02 0.82
CA ALA A 70 -5.59 -1.00 0.85
C ALA A 70 -4.38 -0.48 1.64
N ALA A 71 -4.02 0.80 1.46
CA ALA A 71 -2.96 1.46 2.21
C ALA A 71 -3.30 1.68 3.69
N ALA A 72 -4.58 1.90 4.02
CA ALA A 72 -5.01 2.05 5.42
C ALA A 72 -5.04 0.71 6.19
N LEU A 73 -5.23 -0.40 5.48
CA LEU A 73 -5.26 -1.75 6.07
C LEU A 73 -3.86 -2.34 6.32
N GLU A 74 -2.88 -1.91 5.53
CA GLU A 74 -1.51 -2.43 5.55
C GLU A 74 -0.63 -1.71 6.57
#